data_AF-A0A7C3M0A6-F1
#
_entry.id   AF-A0A7C3M0A6-F1
#
_cell.length_a   1.000
_cell.length_b   1.000
_cell.length_c   1.000
_cell.angle_alpha   90.00
_cell.angle_beta   90.00
_cell.angle_gamma   90.00
#
_symmetry.space_group_name_H-M   'P 1'
#
loop_
_entity.id
_entity.type
_entity.pdbx_description
1 polymer ?
#
loop_
_entity_poly.entity_id
_entity_poly.type
_entity_poly.pdbx_seq_one_letter_code
_entity_poly.pdbx_strand_id
1 'polypeptide(L)'
;LLTKGCSIGANVTMVCGVTIGEYSLIGSGAGINRDVNPYALMVGVPAKQIGWVGISGDTLEFIENRAEDKFAHYELIENSLKVEKK
;
A
#
# COMPACT_ATOMS: atom_id res chain seq x y z
N LEU A 1 -2.89 -14.10 -1.17
CA LEU A 1 -1.43 -14.19 -1.40
C LEU A 1 -0.77 -12.96 -0.82
N LEU A 2 0.34 -13.13 -0.10
CA LEU A 2 1.15 -12.02 0.39
C LEU A 2 2.37 -11.88 -0.51
N THR A 3 2.65 -10.67 -0.96
CA THR A 3 3.80 -10.39 -1.82
C THR A 3 4.93 -9.71 -1.02
N LYS A 4 6.08 -9.51 -1.66
CA LYS A 4 7.30 -9.04 -1.00
C LYS A 4 7.07 -7.67 -0.32
N GLY A 5 7.55 -7.55 0.92
CA GLY A 5 7.61 -6.27 1.63
C GLY A 5 6.26 -5.74 2.13
N CYS A 6 5.14 -6.43 1.90
CA CYS A 6 3.87 -6.00 2.48
C CYS A 6 3.91 -6.10 4.01
N SER A 7 3.30 -5.12 4.68
CA SER A 7 3.24 -5.03 6.14
C SER A 7 1.79 -5.15 6.60
N ILE A 8 1.54 -6.02 7.57
CA ILE A 8 0.19 -6.33 8.06
C ILE A 8 0.13 -5.99 9.55
N GLY A 9 -0.77 -5.07 9.89
CA GLY A 9 -1.07 -4.70 11.26
C GLY A 9 -1.70 -5.84 12.06
N ALA A 10 -1.78 -5.66 13.37
CA ALA A 10 -2.36 -6.66 14.25
C ALA A 10 -3.86 -6.86 13.96
N ASN A 11 -4.35 -8.10 14.08
CA ASN A 11 -5.77 -8.44 13.96
C ASN A 11 -6.41 -8.08 12.59
N VAL A 12 -5.66 -8.17 11.50
CA VAL A 12 -6.22 -8.03 10.15
C VAL A 12 -6.97 -9.30 9.75
N THR A 13 -8.16 -9.12 9.18
CA THR A 13 -8.95 -10.21 8.60
C THR A 13 -9.01 -10.06 7.09
N MET A 14 -8.73 -11.14 6.34
CA MET A 14 -8.70 -11.11 4.87
C MET A 14 -9.46 -12.30 4.28
N VAL A 15 -10.23 -12.04 3.22
CA VAL A 15 -10.92 -13.06 2.43
C VAL A 15 -9.91 -13.93 1.67
N CYS A 16 -10.15 -15.26 1.63
CA CYS A 16 -9.31 -16.19 0.88
C CYS A 16 -9.28 -15.82 -0.62
N GLY A 17 -8.13 -15.98 -1.26
CA GLY A 17 -7.94 -15.67 -2.68
C GLY A 17 -7.51 -14.23 -2.97
N VAL A 18 -7.63 -13.31 -2.00
CA VAL A 18 -7.16 -11.92 -2.15
C VAL A 18 -5.64 -11.83 -2.17
N THR A 19 -5.09 -10.97 -3.04
CA THR A 19 -3.67 -10.63 -3.11
C THR A 19 -3.37 -9.29 -2.47
N ILE A 20 -2.34 -9.27 -1.60
CA ILE A 20 -1.79 -8.07 -1.00
C ILE A 20 -0.54 -7.67 -1.79
N GLY A 21 -0.60 -6.52 -2.47
CA GLY A 21 0.46 -5.99 -3.31
C GLY A 21 1.75 -5.65 -2.56
N GLU A 22 2.86 -5.55 -3.30
CA GLU A 22 4.19 -5.40 -2.72
C GLU A 22 4.30 -4.08 -1.95
N TYR A 23 5.00 -4.09 -0.82
CA TYR A 23 5.20 -2.92 0.04
C TYR A 23 3.91 -2.21 0.52
N SER A 24 2.73 -2.79 0.32
CA SER A 24 1.48 -2.26 0.86
C SER A 24 1.47 -2.33 2.39
N LEU A 25 0.77 -1.38 3.02
CA LEU A 25 0.63 -1.32 4.47
C LEU A 25 -0.84 -1.47 4.86
N ILE A 26 -1.15 -2.56 5.56
CA ILE A 26 -2.48 -2.85 6.06
C ILE A 26 -2.54 -2.43 7.53
N GLY A 27 -3.39 -1.46 7.86
CA GLY A 27 -3.59 -1.01 9.24
C GLY A 27 -4.21 -2.10 10.13
N SER A 28 -3.95 -2.02 11.43
CA SER A 28 -4.48 -2.96 12.41
C SER A 28 -6.01 -3.00 12.40
N GLY A 29 -6.57 -4.19 12.57
CA GLY A 29 -8.02 -4.41 12.57
C GLY A 29 -8.69 -4.26 11.20
N ALA A 30 -7.93 -4.11 10.09
CA ALA A 30 -8.53 -3.95 8.77
C ALA A 30 -9.20 -5.23 8.24
N GLY A 31 -10.28 -5.05 7.49
CA GLY A 31 -11.05 -6.13 6.87
C GLY A 31 -10.89 -6.11 5.34
N ILE A 32 -9.99 -6.95 4.82
CA ILE A 32 -9.65 -6.99 3.40
C ILE A 32 -10.57 -7.95 2.63
N ASN A 33 -11.31 -7.42 1.67
CA ASN A 33 -12.27 -8.18 0.86
C ASN A 33 -12.01 -8.13 -0.66
N ARG A 34 -10.92 -7.47 -1.10
CA ARG A 34 -10.50 -7.35 -2.50
C ARG A 34 -9.00 -7.17 -2.58
N ASP A 35 -8.44 -7.39 -3.76
CA ASP A 35 -7.02 -7.19 -4.03
C ASP A 35 -6.55 -5.78 -3.65
N VAL A 36 -5.34 -5.73 -3.09
CA VAL A 36 -4.70 -4.50 -2.63
C VAL A 36 -3.56 -4.17 -3.57
N ASN A 37 -3.59 -2.95 -4.11
CA ASN A 37 -2.54 -2.47 -5.00
C ASN A 37 -1.18 -2.39 -4.28
N PRO A 38 -0.06 -2.58 -5.00
CA PRO A 38 1.28 -2.29 -4.47
C PRO A 38 1.33 -0.92 -3.80
N TYR A 39 2.06 -0.80 -2.69
CA TYR A 39 2.26 0.47 -1.97
C TYR A 39 0.99 1.10 -1.39
N ALA A 40 -0.17 0.45 -1.45
CA ALA A 40 -1.41 1.01 -0.93
C ALA A 40 -1.42 1.03 0.61
N LEU A 41 -1.95 2.12 1.18
CA LEU A 41 -2.26 2.23 2.61
C LEU A 41 -3.73 1.90 2.86
N MET A 42 -4.01 0.75 3.46
CA MET A 42 -5.36 0.23 3.65
C MET A 42 -5.77 0.23 5.13
N VAL A 43 -6.95 0.76 5.47
CA VAL A 43 -7.47 0.76 6.85
C VAL A 43 -8.98 0.53 6.92
N GLY A 44 -9.47 0.07 8.08
CA GLY A 44 -10.90 -0.04 8.39
C GLY A 44 -11.57 -1.36 7.98
N VAL A 45 -12.87 -1.48 8.28
CA VAL A 45 -13.71 -2.66 7.96
C VAL A 45 -15.03 -2.19 7.34
N PRO A 46 -15.27 -2.42 6.02
CA PRO A 46 -14.34 -2.97 5.04
C PRO A 46 -13.17 -2.01 4.78
N ALA A 47 -12.01 -2.57 4.45
CA ALA A 47 -10.80 -1.79 4.25
C ALA A 47 -10.93 -0.87 3.03
N LYS A 48 -10.49 0.37 3.21
CA LYS A 48 -10.42 1.39 2.16
C LYS A 48 -8.98 1.89 2.04
N GLN A 49 -8.60 2.20 0.80
CA GLN A 49 -7.33 2.87 0.56
C GLN A 49 -7.47 4.33 0.99
N ILE A 50 -6.57 4.79 1.86
CA ILE A 50 -6.54 6.18 2.34
C ILE A 50 -5.32 6.94 1.84
N GLY A 51 -4.40 6.26 1.16
CA GLY A 51 -3.20 6.86 0.61
C GLY A 51 -2.23 5.80 0.09
N TRP A 52 -0.96 6.19 0.05
CA TRP A 52 0.14 5.36 -0.41
C TRP A 52 1.29 5.42 0.58
N VAL A 53 2.10 4.36 0.64
CA VAL A 53 3.30 4.27 1.46
C VAL A 53 4.52 4.01 0.57
N GLY A 54 5.68 4.52 1.01
CA GLY A 54 6.95 4.22 0.36
C GLY A 54 7.50 2.85 0.77
N ILE A 55 8.60 2.44 0.13
CA ILE A 55 9.44 1.31 0.55
C ILE A 55 9.94 1.53 1.98
N SER A 56 10.12 2.78 2.41
CA SER A 56 10.48 3.10 3.80
C SER A 56 9.38 2.80 4.82
N GLY A 57 8.13 2.62 4.38
CA GLY A 57 6.96 2.47 5.24
C GLY A 57 6.31 3.79 5.66
N ASP A 58 6.87 4.94 5.25
CA ASP A 58 6.29 6.26 5.51
C ASP A 58 5.16 6.55 4.50
N THR A 59 4.15 7.31 4.93
CA THR A 59 3.08 7.79 4.04
C THR A 59 3.67 8.75 3.01
N LEU A 60 3.37 8.52 1.72
CA LEU A 60 3.85 9.37 0.64
C LEU A 60 3.03 10.67 0.55
N GLU A 61 3.73 11.79 0.51
CA GLU A 61 3.17 13.10 0.20
C GLU A 61 3.42 13.42 -1.29
N PHE A 62 2.35 13.70 -2.03
CA PHE A 62 2.45 13.94 -3.47
C PHE A 62 2.46 15.44 -3.79
N ILE A 63 3.47 15.86 -4.55
CA ILE A 63 3.59 17.19 -5.15
C ILE A 63 3.56 16.99 -6.66
N GLU A 64 2.53 17.51 -7.33
CA GLU A 64 2.33 17.33 -8.78
C GLU A 64 2.39 15.84 -9.21
N ASN A 65 1.69 14.96 -8.48
CA ASN A 65 1.67 13.51 -8.68
C ASN A 65 3.01 12.79 -8.48
N ARG A 66 4.03 13.46 -7.95
CA ARG A 66 5.32 12.85 -7.61
C ARG A 66 5.53 12.82 -6.11
N ALA A 67 6.10 11.74 -5.61
CA ALA A 67 6.56 11.60 -4.24
C ALA A 67 7.94 10.96 -4.22
N GLU A 68 8.68 11.12 -3.13
CA GLU A 68 9.96 10.43 -2.96
C GLU A 68 10.14 9.96 -1.52
N ASP A 69 10.91 8.89 -1.37
CA ASP A 69 11.44 8.48 -0.09
C ASP A 69 12.96 8.23 -0.18
N LYS A 70 13.53 7.62 0.86
CA LYS A 70 14.95 7.29 0.94
C LYS A 70 15.40 6.26 -0.11
N PHE A 71 14.47 5.49 -0.70
CA PHE A 71 14.75 4.32 -1.52
C PHE A 71 14.28 4.43 -2.97
N ALA A 72 13.29 5.28 -3.28
CA ALA A 72 12.72 5.40 -4.61
C ALA A 72 12.02 6.74 -4.85
N HIS A 73 11.78 7.01 -6.13
CA HIS A 73 10.84 8.02 -6.63
C HIS A 73 9.55 7.34 -7.07
N TYR A 74 8.42 8.01 -6.81
CA TYR A 74 7.08 7.50 -7.08
C TYR A 74 6.32 8.49 -7.94
N GLU A 75 5.63 7.98 -8.95
CA GLU A 75 4.75 8.77 -9.82
C GLU A 75 3.35 8.14 -9.83
N LEU A 76 2.33 8.94 -9.54
CA LEU A 76 0.94 8.50 -9.50
C LEU A 76 0.31 8.64 -10.88
N ILE A 77 -0.03 7.51 -11.50
CA ILE A 77 -0.66 7.43 -12.82
C ILE A 77 -1.97 6.65 -12.69
N GLU A 78 -3.10 7.31 -12.95
CA GLU A 78 -4.44 6.67 -12.97
C GLU A 78 -4.72 5.74 -11.78
N ASN A 79 -4.32 6.18 -10.58
CA ASN A 79 -4.47 5.42 -9.32
C ASN A 79 -3.56 4.18 -9.17
N SER A 80 -2.44 4.16 -9.88
CA SER A 80 -1.34 3.21 -9.70
C SER A 80 -0.03 3.95 -9.49
N LEU A 81 0.89 3.39 -8.71
CA LEU A 81 2.21 3.96 -8.51
C LEU A 81 3.24 3.31 -9.45
N LYS A 82 3.88 4.15 -10.26
CA LYS A 82 5.11 3.82 -10.95
C LYS A 82 6.28 4.09 -10.00
N VAL A 83 7.16 3.11 -9.84
CA VAL A 83 8.26 3.16 -8.85
C VAL A 83 9.60 3.08 -9.56
N GLU A 84 10.45 4.07 -9.31
CA GLU A 84 11.81 4.15 -9.80
C GLU A 84 12.77 4.09 -8.61
N LYS A 85 13.40 2.92 -8.40
CA LYS A 85 14.30 2.69 -7.27
C LYS A 85 15.61 3.46 -7.48
N LYS A 86 16.11 4.07 -6.41
CA LYS A 86 17.43 4.73 -6.34
C LYS A 86 18.56 3.70 -6.34
#